data_AF-A0A935MTR8-F1
#
_entry.id   AF-A0A935MTR8-F1
#
_cell.length_a   1.000
_cell.length_b   1.000
_cell.length_c   1.000
_cell.angle_alpha   90.00
_cell.angle_beta   90.00
_cell.angle_gamma   90.00
#
_symmetry.space_group_name_H-M   'P 1'
#
loop_
_entity.id
_entity.type
_entity.pdbx_description
1 polymer ?
#
loop_
_entity_poly.entity_id
_entity_poly.type
_entity_poly.pdbx_seq_one_letter_code
_entity_poly.pdbx_strand_id
1 'polypeptide(L)'
;MRCCEKLFRAIFCSAALLLTALTTQAAEISIRNPQLEANEDGYALSADMNINFNTRLEEAVNRGIVLFFAADFELTRSRWYWLDEQVVRRSKIFRLSYHALTRQYRLSTGASALHQSYASLDEALSVMSHVRNWQVLEKDEVKPGQAYLASLRMRLDLSLMPKTFQVSALANRDWNLSSEWLRWDFMPSELKQEPPPAISTPATPSANPHSTPASGTPPASPATPAAGEGK
;
A
#
# COMPACT_ATOMS: atom_id res chain seq x y z
N MET A 1 -10.05 67.18 5.18
CA MET A 1 -9.20 66.00 5.46
C MET A 1 -9.98 64.70 5.78
N ARG A 2 -11.33 64.64 5.68
CA ARG A 2 -12.13 63.42 5.93
C ARG A 2 -12.38 62.51 4.70
N CYS A 3 -11.90 62.91 3.52
CA CYS A 3 -12.11 62.16 2.26
C CYS A 3 -11.02 61.09 2.03
N CYS A 4 -9.76 61.38 2.40
CA CYS A 4 -8.65 60.44 2.25
C CYS A 4 -8.80 59.16 3.07
N GLU A 5 -9.37 59.23 4.29
CA GLU A 5 -9.51 58.04 5.14
C GLU A 5 -10.56 57.04 4.61
N LYS A 6 -11.59 57.53 3.90
CA LYS A 6 -12.62 56.67 3.28
C LYS A 6 -12.08 55.96 2.04
N LEU A 7 -11.24 56.64 1.26
CA LEU A 7 -10.54 56.06 0.10
C LEU A 7 -9.52 55.01 0.56
N PHE A 8 -8.75 55.28 1.61
CA PHE A 8 -7.75 54.34 2.12
C PHE A 8 -8.40 53.05 2.68
N ARG A 9 -9.53 53.18 3.38
CA ARG A 9 -10.32 52.02 3.85
C ARG A 9 -10.95 51.21 2.72
N ALA A 10 -11.46 51.86 1.68
CA ALA A 10 -12.03 51.17 0.51
C ALA A 10 -10.95 50.38 -0.25
N ILE A 11 -9.76 50.95 -0.43
CA ILE A 11 -8.62 50.27 -1.06
C ILE A 11 -8.16 49.08 -0.20
N PHE A 12 -8.07 49.24 1.12
CA PHE A 12 -7.68 48.16 2.03
C PHE A 12 -8.71 47.00 2.06
N CYS A 13 -10.01 47.30 2.01
CA CYS A 13 -11.05 46.28 1.89
C CYS A 13 -11.03 45.58 0.53
N SER A 14 -10.76 46.29 -0.57
CA SER A 14 -10.61 45.66 -1.89
C SER A 14 -9.37 44.76 -2.00
N ALA A 15 -8.26 45.16 -1.36
CA ALA A 15 -7.04 44.35 -1.30
C ALA A 15 -7.22 43.09 -0.44
N ALA A 16 -7.97 43.18 0.67
CA ALA A 16 -8.29 42.02 1.50
C ALA A 16 -9.26 41.03 0.83
N LEU A 17 -10.18 41.54 -0.02
CA LEU A 17 -11.11 40.71 -0.80
C LEU A 17 -10.43 40.01 -2.00
N LEU A 18 -9.35 40.60 -2.54
CA LEU A 18 -8.54 39.98 -3.61
C LEU A 18 -7.57 38.91 -3.09
N LEU A 19 -7.13 38.98 -1.82
CA LEU A 19 -6.21 38.00 -1.24
C LEU A 19 -6.87 36.68 -0.83
N THR A 20 -8.21 36.64 -0.69
CA THR A 20 -8.93 35.44 -0.23
C THR A 20 -9.34 34.50 -1.38
N ALA A 21 -9.09 34.85 -2.65
CA ALA A 21 -9.67 34.15 -3.79
C ALA A 21 -8.82 33.03 -4.42
N LEU A 22 -7.61 32.74 -3.93
CA LEU A 22 -6.75 31.67 -4.51
C LEU A 22 -6.25 30.69 -3.45
N THR A 23 -7.16 30.05 -2.73
CA THR A 23 -6.88 28.70 -2.23
C THR A 23 -7.06 27.73 -3.40
N THR A 24 -6.12 27.73 -4.34
CA THR A 24 -6.05 26.68 -5.36
C THR A 24 -5.77 25.38 -4.61
N GLN A 25 -6.77 24.49 -4.52
CA GLN A 25 -6.54 23.12 -4.10
C GLN A 25 -5.63 22.48 -5.14
N ALA A 26 -4.34 22.40 -4.82
CA ALA A 26 -3.39 21.67 -5.63
C ALA A 26 -3.78 20.19 -5.57
N ALA A 27 -3.90 19.56 -6.73
CA ALA A 27 -4.08 18.12 -6.78
C ALA A 27 -2.77 17.47 -6.30
N GLU A 28 -2.85 16.59 -5.31
CA GLU A 28 -1.68 15.95 -4.70
C GLU A 28 -1.95 14.46 -4.49
N ILE A 29 -0.93 13.64 -4.72
CA ILE A 29 -0.96 12.23 -4.34
C ILE A 29 0.19 11.95 -3.38
N SER A 30 -0.12 11.38 -2.21
CA SER A 30 0.88 10.85 -1.27
C SER A 30 0.64 9.36 -1.01
N ILE A 31 1.72 8.59 -0.93
CA ILE A 31 1.67 7.16 -0.66
C ILE A 31 2.01 6.95 0.82
N ARG A 32 1.28 6.07 1.49
CA ARG A 32 1.40 5.71 2.90
C ARG A 32 1.46 4.20 3.05
N ASN A 33 2.26 3.75 4.01
CA ASN A 33 2.34 2.37 4.45
C ASN A 33 2.43 1.33 3.31
N PRO A 34 3.40 1.43 2.38
CA PRO A 34 3.62 0.35 1.42
C PRO A 34 4.15 -0.89 2.15
N GLN A 35 3.52 -2.04 1.93
CA GLN A 35 3.92 -3.32 2.50
C GLN A 35 3.95 -4.37 1.39
N LEU A 36 5.00 -5.19 1.40
CA LEU A 36 5.13 -6.36 0.54
C LEU A 36 4.89 -7.60 1.41
N GLU A 37 3.78 -8.26 1.16
CA GLU A 37 3.37 -9.47 1.86
C GLU A 37 3.72 -10.68 1.00
N ALA A 38 4.31 -11.69 1.63
CA ALA A 38 4.70 -12.91 0.96
C ALA A 38 3.47 -13.82 0.80
N ASN A 39 3.27 -14.39 -0.39
CA ASN A 39 2.17 -15.31 -0.69
C ASN A 39 2.68 -16.57 -1.42
N GLU A 40 1.78 -17.47 -1.81
CA GLU A 40 2.14 -18.74 -2.45
C GLU A 40 2.89 -18.54 -3.78
N ASP A 41 2.55 -17.48 -4.54
CA ASP A 41 3.08 -17.19 -5.88
C ASP A 41 4.27 -16.20 -5.87
N GLY A 42 4.63 -15.61 -4.72
CA GLY A 42 5.69 -14.61 -4.60
C GLY A 42 5.38 -13.53 -3.55
N TYR A 43 5.33 -12.26 -3.99
CA TYR A 43 4.99 -11.13 -3.10
C TYR A 43 3.91 -10.23 -3.70
N ALA A 44 2.93 -9.90 -2.86
CA ALA A 44 1.85 -8.99 -3.15
C ALA A 44 2.07 -7.64 -2.46
N LEU A 45 1.83 -6.56 -3.19
CA LEU A 45 1.88 -5.20 -2.70
C LEU A 45 0.52 -4.78 -2.14
N SER A 46 0.56 -4.30 -0.90
CA SER A 46 -0.52 -3.57 -0.26
C SER A 46 -0.03 -2.17 0.07
N ALA A 47 -0.76 -1.15 -0.36
CA ALA A 47 -0.38 0.25 -0.11
C ALA A 47 -1.62 1.11 0.05
N ASP A 48 -1.51 2.11 0.93
CA ASP A 48 -2.50 3.14 1.11
C ASP A 48 -2.03 4.39 0.40
N MET A 49 -2.92 5.06 -0.30
CA MET A 49 -2.62 6.30 -1.00
C MET A 49 -3.63 7.34 -0.55
N ASN A 50 -3.22 8.58 -0.54
CA ASN A 50 -4.11 9.72 -0.37
C ASN A 50 -4.10 10.50 -1.67
N ILE A 51 -5.28 10.66 -2.27
CA ILE A 51 -5.48 11.24 -3.58
C ILE A 51 -6.37 12.45 -3.41
N ASN A 52 -5.82 13.65 -3.56
CA ASN A 52 -6.58 14.88 -3.55
C ASN A 52 -6.78 15.36 -4.99
N PHE A 53 -8.04 15.45 -5.41
CA PHE A 53 -8.41 15.98 -6.73
C PHE A 53 -8.56 17.50 -6.66
N ASN A 54 -8.17 18.18 -7.75
CA ASN A 54 -8.55 19.57 -7.94
C ASN A 54 -9.95 19.65 -8.59
N THR A 55 -10.55 20.83 -8.52
CA THR A 55 -11.88 21.10 -9.11
C THR A 55 -11.94 20.76 -10.60
N ARG A 56 -10.85 20.90 -11.35
CA ARG A 56 -10.81 20.60 -12.78
C ARG A 56 -10.96 19.11 -13.07
N LEU A 57 -10.26 18.26 -12.32
CA LEU A 57 -10.34 16.80 -12.47
C LEU A 57 -11.72 16.29 -12.05
N GLU A 58 -12.29 16.84 -10.98
CA GLU A 58 -13.66 16.53 -10.55
C GLU A 58 -14.68 16.89 -11.63
N GLU A 59 -14.63 18.13 -12.14
CA GLU A 59 -15.49 18.56 -13.24
C GLU A 59 -15.30 17.71 -14.49
N ALA A 60 -14.06 17.31 -14.80
CA ALA A 60 -13.77 16.49 -15.95
C ALA A 60 -14.44 15.12 -15.87
N VAL A 61 -14.28 14.43 -14.74
CA VAL A 61 -14.94 13.14 -14.49
C VAL A 61 -16.45 13.32 -14.59
N ASN A 62 -17.02 14.36 -13.97
CA ASN A 62 -18.45 14.64 -14.01
C ASN A 62 -19.00 14.92 -15.42
N ARG A 63 -18.16 15.48 -16.31
CA ARG A 63 -18.48 15.68 -17.74
C ARG A 63 -18.34 14.39 -18.56
N GLY A 64 -18.05 13.26 -17.93
CA GLY A 64 -17.92 11.94 -18.57
C GLY A 64 -16.53 11.66 -19.14
N ILE A 65 -15.53 12.47 -18.81
CA ILE A 65 -14.14 12.21 -19.23
C ILE A 65 -13.59 11.08 -18.37
N VAL A 66 -12.97 10.12 -19.04
CA VAL A 66 -12.34 8.97 -18.38
C VAL A 66 -10.95 9.36 -17.93
N LEU A 67 -10.67 9.21 -16.64
CA LEU A 67 -9.33 9.38 -16.08
C LEU A 67 -8.65 8.02 -15.91
N PHE A 68 -7.39 7.93 -16.33
CA PHE A 68 -6.57 6.74 -16.20
C PHE A 68 -5.46 7.00 -15.20
N PHE A 69 -5.45 6.29 -14.08
CA PHE A 69 -4.36 6.34 -13.11
C PHE A 69 -3.46 5.12 -13.30
N ALA A 70 -2.15 5.31 -13.28
CA ALA A 70 -1.17 4.24 -13.32
C ALA A 70 -0.43 4.21 -11.98
N ALA A 71 -0.51 3.08 -11.29
CA ALA A 71 0.37 2.74 -10.17
C ALA A 71 1.57 1.97 -10.74
N ASP A 72 2.73 2.59 -10.75
CA ASP A 72 4.00 2.04 -11.21
C ASP A 72 4.78 1.50 -10.00
N PHE A 73 5.12 0.22 -10.02
CA PHE A 73 6.00 -0.43 -9.07
C PHE A 73 7.31 -0.85 -9.75
N GLU A 74 8.42 -0.50 -9.13
CA GLU A 74 9.76 -0.84 -9.60
C GLU A 74 10.57 -1.44 -8.44
N LEU A 75 11.25 -2.55 -8.72
CA LEU A 75 12.19 -3.16 -7.80
C LEU A 75 13.59 -3.09 -8.41
N THR A 76 14.49 -2.39 -7.74
CA THR A 76 15.90 -2.30 -8.14
C THR A 76 16.79 -3.01 -7.13
N ARG A 77 17.91 -3.54 -7.61
CA ARG A 77 18.92 -4.12 -6.74
C ARG A 77 20.07 -3.15 -6.55
N SER A 78 20.29 -2.72 -5.30
CA SER A 78 21.41 -1.85 -4.93
C SER A 78 22.74 -2.59 -5.18
N ARG A 79 23.44 -2.24 -6.27
CA ARG A 79 24.79 -2.76 -6.57
C ARG A 79 25.77 -1.62 -6.47
N TRP A 80 26.76 -1.79 -5.59
CA TRP A 80 27.62 -0.73 -5.08
C TRP A 80 28.36 0.12 -6.13
N TYR A 81 28.61 -0.32 -7.37
CA TYR A 81 29.56 0.41 -8.23
C TYR A 81 29.21 0.78 -9.68
N TRP A 82 28.20 0.26 -10.40
CA TRP A 82 28.10 0.63 -11.85
C TRP A 82 26.71 0.87 -12.48
N LEU A 83 25.57 0.53 -11.87
CA LEU A 83 24.20 0.93 -12.27
C LEU A 83 23.21 0.06 -11.49
N ASP A 84 22.11 0.65 -11.02
CA ASP A 84 21.01 -0.11 -10.43
C ASP A 84 20.40 -1.03 -11.51
N GLU A 85 20.41 -2.34 -11.27
CA GLU A 85 19.72 -3.29 -12.14
C GLU A 85 18.24 -3.28 -11.76
N GLN A 86 17.39 -2.80 -12.67
CA GLN A 86 15.94 -2.90 -12.52
C GLN A 86 15.55 -4.37 -12.66
N VAL A 87 15.24 -5.00 -11.54
CA VAL A 87 14.89 -6.42 -11.46
C VAL A 87 13.50 -6.64 -12.04
N VAL A 88 12.54 -5.82 -11.58
CA VAL A 88 11.13 -5.93 -11.95
C VAL A 88 10.53 -4.55 -12.14
N ARG A 89 9.64 -4.44 -13.13
CA ARG A 89 8.71 -3.32 -13.27
C ARG A 89 7.32 -3.84 -13.57
N ARG A 90 6.34 -3.35 -12.81
CA ARG A 90 4.92 -3.67 -12.97
C ARG A 90 4.13 -2.37 -12.93
N SER A 91 3.08 -2.30 -13.73
CA SER A 91 2.19 -1.14 -13.76
C SER A 91 0.74 -1.61 -13.71
N LYS A 92 -0.06 -0.98 -12.84
CA LYS A 92 -1.49 -1.26 -12.69
C LYS A 92 -2.28 -0.03 -13.06
N ILE A 93 -3.13 -0.17 -14.07
CA ILE A 93 -3.97 0.91 -14.57
C ILE A 93 -5.33 0.86 -13.86
N PHE A 94 -5.78 1.99 -13.34
CA PHE A 94 -7.10 2.22 -12.81
C PHE A 94 -7.85 3.15 -13.77
N ARG A 95 -9.10 2.81 -14.08
CA ARG A 95 -9.96 3.62 -14.93
C ARG A 95 -11.10 4.17 -14.10
N LEU A 96 -11.19 5.48 -14.01
CA LEU A 96 -12.29 6.19 -13.36
C LEU A 96 -13.14 6.89 -14.42
N SER A 97 -14.45 6.67 -14.38
CA SER A 97 -15.39 7.28 -15.31
C SER A 97 -16.73 7.58 -14.64
N TYR A 98 -17.50 8.51 -15.20
CA TYR A 98 -18.84 8.83 -14.71
C TYR A 98 -19.90 8.42 -15.73
N HIS A 99 -20.96 7.78 -15.25
CA HIS A 99 -22.10 7.38 -16.07
C HIS A 99 -23.29 8.32 -15.79
N ALA A 100 -23.51 9.31 -16.66
CA ALA A 100 -24.47 10.39 -16.42
C ALA A 100 -25.93 9.91 -16.26
N LEU A 101 -26.33 8.83 -16.94
CA LEU A 101 -27.70 8.31 -16.87
C LEU A 101 -28.01 7.69 -15.50
N THR A 102 -27.06 6.90 -14.96
CA THR A 102 -27.23 6.25 -13.65
C THR A 102 -26.65 7.08 -12.51
N ARG A 103 -25.99 8.20 -12.83
CA ARG A 103 -25.30 9.10 -11.89
C ARG A 103 -24.29 8.38 -11.00
N GLN A 104 -23.59 7.40 -11.55
CA GLN A 104 -22.64 6.57 -10.82
C GLN A 104 -21.24 6.75 -11.35
N TYR A 105 -20.28 6.75 -10.42
CA TYR A 105 -18.86 6.65 -10.73
C TYR A 105 -18.51 5.19 -10.92
N ARG A 106 -17.75 4.87 -11.97
CA ARG A 106 -17.29 3.52 -12.26
C ARG A 106 -15.79 3.46 -12.16
N LEU A 107 -15.30 2.56 -11.31
CA LEU A 107 -13.89 2.24 -11.15
C LEU A 107 -13.61 0.85 -11.72
N SER A 108 -12.57 0.76 -12.53
CA SER A 108 -12.10 -0.50 -13.11
C SER A 108 -10.61 -0.67 -12.83
N THR A 109 -10.17 -1.89 -12.51
CA THR A 109 -8.77 -2.24 -12.29
C THR A 109 -8.24 -3.13 -13.41
N GLY A 110 -7.27 -2.61 -14.17
CA GLY A 110 -6.59 -3.32 -15.24
C GLY A 110 -7.50 -3.74 -16.40
N ALA A 111 -7.15 -4.88 -17.02
CA ALA A 111 -7.90 -5.48 -18.13
C ALA A 111 -9.12 -6.31 -17.67
N SER A 112 -9.40 -6.37 -16.37
CA SER A 112 -10.55 -7.10 -15.87
C SER A 112 -11.85 -6.36 -16.20
N ALA A 113 -12.85 -7.09 -16.69
CA ALA A 113 -14.18 -6.55 -17.02
C ALA A 113 -15.00 -6.19 -15.78
N LEU A 114 -14.49 -6.49 -14.57
CA LEU A 114 -15.18 -6.14 -13.34
C LEU A 114 -15.03 -4.64 -13.08
N HIS A 115 -16.17 -3.95 -13.07
CA HIS A 115 -16.24 -2.53 -12.78
C HIS A 115 -17.12 -2.36 -11.55
N GLN A 116 -16.61 -1.66 -10.54
CA GLN A 116 -17.37 -1.32 -9.35
C GLN A 116 -18.01 0.05 -9.55
N SER A 117 -19.28 0.16 -9.19
CA SER A 117 -20.04 1.41 -9.31
C SER A 117 -20.26 2.02 -7.92
N TYR A 118 -20.01 3.32 -7.81
CA TYR A 118 -20.10 4.09 -6.56
C TYR A 118 -21.03 5.28 -6.75
N ALA A 119 -21.67 5.71 -5.66
CA ALA A 119 -22.61 6.83 -5.69
C ALA A 119 -21.90 8.19 -5.62
N SER A 120 -20.71 8.23 -5.03
CA SER A 120 -19.91 9.46 -4.87
C SER A 120 -18.49 9.29 -5.43
N LEU A 121 -17.89 10.42 -5.81
CA LEU A 121 -16.51 10.45 -6.28
C LEU A 121 -15.56 10.05 -5.16
N ASP A 122 -15.79 10.59 -3.95
CA ASP A 122 -14.97 10.33 -2.77
C ASP A 122 -14.90 8.85 -2.43
N GLU A 123 -16.03 8.14 -2.50
CA GLU A 123 -16.09 6.69 -2.29
C GLU A 123 -15.27 5.93 -3.34
N ALA A 124 -15.38 6.32 -4.61
CA ALA A 124 -14.58 5.72 -5.69
C ALA A 124 -13.08 5.98 -5.51
N LEU A 125 -12.71 7.20 -5.08
CA LEU A 125 -11.32 7.57 -4.80
C LEU A 125 -10.78 6.82 -3.59
N SER A 126 -11.58 6.67 -2.52
CA SER A 126 -11.22 5.91 -1.34
C SER A 126 -10.88 4.46 -1.71
N VAL A 127 -11.70 3.79 -2.53
CA VAL A 127 -11.35 2.43 -2.98
C VAL A 127 -10.11 2.42 -3.87
N MET A 128 -9.99 3.36 -4.81
CA MET A 128 -8.82 3.46 -5.68
C MET A 128 -7.52 3.72 -4.90
N SER A 129 -7.62 4.44 -3.79
CA SER A 129 -6.48 4.82 -2.96
C SER A 129 -5.95 3.65 -2.12
N HIS A 130 -6.74 2.59 -1.94
CA HIS A 130 -6.32 1.39 -1.24
C HIS A 130 -5.98 0.29 -2.24
N VAL A 131 -4.69 0.11 -2.50
CA VAL A 131 -4.21 -1.01 -3.31
C VAL A 131 -4.00 -2.21 -2.38
N ARG A 132 -4.61 -3.34 -2.72
CA ARG A 132 -4.57 -4.58 -1.93
C ARG A 132 -4.21 -5.77 -2.79
N ASN A 133 -3.41 -6.67 -2.21
CA ASN A 133 -3.02 -7.95 -2.80
C ASN A 133 -2.64 -7.85 -4.29
N TRP A 134 -1.90 -6.81 -4.67
CA TRP A 134 -1.45 -6.67 -6.05
C TRP A 134 -0.17 -7.49 -6.24
N GLN A 135 -0.25 -8.61 -6.95
CA GLN A 135 0.94 -9.40 -7.28
C GLN A 135 1.92 -8.54 -8.08
N VAL A 136 3.09 -8.28 -7.50
CA VAL A 136 4.12 -7.43 -8.11
C VAL A 136 5.43 -8.18 -8.33
N LEU A 137 5.66 -9.28 -7.61
CA LEU A 137 6.88 -10.08 -7.70
C LEU A 137 6.53 -11.56 -7.73
N GLU A 138 7.18 -12.30 -8.60
CA GLU A 138 7.18 -13.76 -8.59
C GLU A 138 8.30 -14.29 -7.69
N LYS A 139 8.15 -15.52 -7.19
CA LYS A 139 9.13 -16.14 -6.29
C LYS A 139 10.54 -16.24 -6.89
N ASP A 140 10.63 -16.45 -8.20
CA ASP A 140 11.91 -16.61 -8.91
C ASP A 140 12.61 -15.27 -9.24
N GLU A 141 11.89 -14.15 -9.14
CA GLU A 141 12.43 -12.81 -9.45
C GLU A 141 13.27 -12.24 -8.30
N VAL A 142 13.12 -12.75 -7.08
CA VAL A 142 13.81 -12.26 -5.88
C VAL A 142 14.59 -13.34 -5.15
N LYS A 143 15.81 -13.00 -4.73
CA LYS A 143 16.68 -13.89 -3.95
C LYS A 143 16.57 -13.59 -2.45
N PRO A 144 16.33 -14.61 -1.59
CA PRO A 144 16.28 -14.42 -0.15
C PRO A 144 17.62 -13.91 0.38
N GLY A 145 17.56 -13.08 1.43
CA GLY A 145 18.74 -12.50 2.07
C GLY A 145 19.45 -11.40 1.28
N GLN A 146 18.91 -10.97 0.13
CA GLN A 146 19.41 -9.81 -0.60
C GLN A 146 18.57 -8.57 -0.33
N ALA A 147 19.23 -7.42 -0.23
CA ALA A 147 18.56 -6.13 -0.14
C ALA A 147 18.15 -5.63 -1.53
N TYR A 148 16.89 -5.24 -1.65
CA TYR A 148 16.33 -4.57 -2.81
C TYR A 148 15.76 -3.22 -2.40
N LEU A 149 15.69 -2.31 -3.35
CA LEU A 149 15.02 -1.03 -3.18
C LEU A 149 13.70 -1.08 -3.95
N ALA A 150 12.60 -1.11 -3.22
CA ALA A 150 11.26 -1.04 -3.79
C ALA A 150 10.87 0.43 -3.97
N SER A 151 10.28 0.74 -5.11
CA SER A 151 9.81 2.07 -5.49
C SER A 151 8.37 1.99 -5.98
N LEU A 152 7.51 2.86 -5.45
CA LEU A 152 6.11 2.95 -5.84
C LEU A 152 5.76 4.40 -6.19
N ARG A 153 5.03 4.57 -7.27
CA ARG A 153 4.49 5.87 -7.69
C ARG A 153 3.11 5.70 -8.27
N MET A 154 2.23 6.67 -8.04
CA MET A 154 0.96 6.76 -8.73
C MET A 154 0.88 8.06 -9.53
N ARG A 155 0.35 7.99 -10.74
CA ARG A 155 0.22 9.15 -11.63
C ARG A 155 -1.03 9.06 -12.48
N LEU A 156 -1.58 10.21 -12.85
CA LEU A 156 -2.57 10.35 -13.89
C LEU A 156 -1.88 10.19 -15.25
N ASP A 157 -2.28 9.19 -16.03
CA ASP A 157 -1.75 8.92 -17.35
C ASP A 157 -2.59 9.59 -18.44
N LEU A 158 -2.12 10.75 -18.87
CA LEU A 158 -2.73 11.55 -19.94
C LEU A 158 -2.55 10.92 -21.33
N SER A 159 -1.57 10.02 -21.50
CA SER A 159 -1.29 9.40 -22.81
C SER A 159 -2.42 8.48 -23.29
N LEU A 160 -3.18 7.93 -22.33
CA LEU A 160 -4.34 7.08 -22.57
C LEU A 160 -5.62 7.88 -22.84
N MET A 161 -5.59 9.20 -22.67
CA MET A 161 -6.72 10.08 -22.96
C MET A 161 -6.79 10.42 -24.46
N PRO A 162 -7.99 10.76 -24.99
CA PRO A 162 -8.14 11.23 -26.36
C PRO A 162 -7.18 12.37 -26.70
N LYS A 163 -6.65 12.39 -27.94
CA LYS A 163 -5.63 13.36 -28.38
C LYS A 163 -6.06 14.83 -28.21
N THR A 164 -7.36 15.11 -28.24
CA THR A 164 -7.90 16.46 -27.99
C THR A 164 -7.63 16.95 -26.56
N PHE A 165 -7.63 16.05 -25.57
CA PHE A 165 -7.31 16.38 -24.18
C PHE A 165 -5.81 16.51 -23.92
N GLN A 166 -4.99 15.76 -24.66
CA GLN A 166 -3.53 15.84 -24.52
C GLN A 166 -3.02 17.26 -24.79
N VAL A 167 -3.61 17.97 -25.75
CA VAL A 167 -3.26 19.38 -26.07
C VAL A 167 -3.59 20.33 -24.91
N SER A 168 -4.72 20.13 -24.23
CA SER A 168 -5.13 20.95 -23.08
C SER A 168 -4.29 20.68 -21.83
N ALA A 169 -3.80 19.45 -21.66
CA ALA A 169 -2.97 19.08 -20.52
C ALA A 169 -1.53 19.60 -20.64
N LEU A 170 -0.98 19.68 -21.86
CA LEU A 170 0.33 20.30 -22.13
C LEU A 170 0.39 21.78 -21.73
N ALA A 171 -0.72 22.49 -21.85
CA ALA A 171 -0.81 23.91 -21.51
C ALA A 171 -1.16 24.16 -20.03
N ASN A 172 -1.60 23.14 -19.29
CA ASN A 172 -2.20 23.36 -17.97
C ASN A 172 -1.76 22.33 -16.91
N ARG A 173 -1.11 22.84 -15.85
CA ARG A 173 -0.66 22.06 -14.67
C ARG A 173 -1.80 21.41 -13.91
N ASP A 174 -3.04 21.88 -14.08
CA ASP A 174 -4.23 21.30 -13.44
C ASP A 174 -4.47 19.83 -13.83
N TRP A 175 -3.86 19.34 -14.92
CA TRP A 175 -3.94 17.95 -15.36
C TRP A 175 -2.74 17.10 -14.94
N ASN A 176 -1.74 17.69 -14.27
CA ASN A 176 -0.57 16.96 -13.79
C ASN A 176 -0.79 16.53 -12.34
N LEU A 177 -1.37 15.34 -12.17
CA LEU A 177 -1.55 14.72 -10.87
C LEU A 177 -0.65 13.49 -10.76
N SER A 178 0.44 13.60 -9.99
CA SER A 178 1.37 12.51 -9.75
C SER A 178 1.92 12.57 -8.34
N SER A 179 2.21 11.40 -7.76
CA SER A 179 3.00 11.29 -6.55
C SER A 179 4.49 11.35 -6.88
N GLU A 180 5.28 11.72 -5.88
CA GLU A 180 6.70 11.40 -5.87
C GLU A 180 6.90 9.88 -5.77
N TRP A 181 8.10 9.41 -6.15
CA TRP A 181 8.49 8.03 -5.94
C TRP A 181 8.73 7.78 -4.46
N LEU A 182 7.86 6.97 -3.84
CA LEU A 182 8.11 6.46 -2.50
C LEU A 182 9.06 5.28 -2.61
N ARG A 183 10.19 5.34 -1.91
CA ARG A 183 11.21 4.29 -1.92
C ARG A 183 11.40 3.72 -0.53
N TRP A 184 11.53 2.41 -0.43
CA TRP A 184 11.82 1.72 0.83
C TRP A 184 12.65 0.48 0.58
N ASP A 185 13.47 0.11 1.56
CA ASP A 185 14.26 -1.11 1.51
C ASP A 185 13.36 -2.33 1.73
N PHE A 186 13.53 -3.32 0.86
CA PHE A 186 12.82 -4.59 0.92
C PHE A 186 13.82 -5.73 0.97
N MET A 187 13.68 -6.58 1.98
CA MET A 187 14.42 -7.82 2.10
C MET A 187 13.41 -8.97 2.06
N PRO A 188 13.41 -9.80 1.01
CA PRO A 188 12.58 -10.99 0.94
C PRO A 188 12.87 -11.88 2.15
N SER A 189 11.91 -11.98 3.05
CA SER A 189 11.93 -13.00 4.10
C SER A 189 11.71 -14.35 3.44
N GLU A 190 12.47 -15.35 3.85
CA GLU A 190 12.21 -16.73 3.45
C GLU A 190 10.77 -17.06 3.81
N LEU A 191 9.94 -17.34 2.79
CA LEU A 191 8.52 -17.64 2.92
C LEU A 191 8.35 -18.66 4.05
N LYS A 192 7.93 -18.17 5.23
CA LYS A 192 7.66 -19.02 6.38
C LYS A 192 6.39 -19.78 6.03
N GLN A 193 6.54 -20.93 5.36
CA GLN A 193 5.52 -21.97 5.38
C GLN A 193 5.25 -22.27 6.85
N GLU A 194 4.16 -21.73 7.38
CA GLU A 194 3.61 -22.20 8.64
C GLU A 194 3.39 -23.71 8.43
N PRO A 195 4.06 -24.58 9.20
CA PRO A 195 3.75 -26.01 9.17
C PRO A 195 2.25 -26.15 9.46
N PRO A 196 1.51 -27.05 8.78
CA PRO A 196 0.08 -27.24 9.04
C PRO A 196 -0.14 -27.40 10.56
N PRO A 197 -1.16 -26.77 11.15
CA PRO A 197 -1.34 -26.75 12.59
C PRO A 197 -1.36 -28.19 13.07
N ALA A 198 -0.33 -28.57 13.84
CA ALA A 198 -0.29 -29.85 14.51
C ALA A 198 -1.57 -29.93 15.34
N ILE A 199 -2.46 -30.82 14.91
CA ILE A 199 -3.70 -31.14 15.60
C ILE A 199 -3.32 -31.43 17.04
N SER A 200 -3.68 -30.54 17.95
CA SER A 200 -3.46 -30.71 19.38
C SER A 200 -4.20 -31.96 19.84
N THR A 201 -3.48 -33.08 19.98
CA THR A 201 -4.00 -34.27 20.64
C THR A 201 -4.22 -33.92 22.12
N PRO A 202 -5.45 -34.06 22.68
CA PRO A 202 -5.66 -33.91 24.11
C PRO A 202 -5.38 -35.26 24.77
N ALA A 203 -4.48 -35.30 25.74
CA ALA A 203 -4.53 -36.17 26.93
C ALA A 203 -3.13 -36.38 27.52
N THR A 204 -2.94 -35.99 28.78
CA THR A 204 -2.89 -36.94 29.93
C THR A 204 -2.36 -36.18 31.16
N PRO A 205 -2.95 -36.39 32.36
CA PRO A 205 -2.81 -35.48 33.49
C PRO A 205 -1.66 -35.85 34.46
N SER A 206 -1.24 -34.85 35.23
CA SER A 206 -0.89 -34.92 36.66
C SER A 206 0.15 -35.94 37.14
N ALA A 207 1.33 -35.46 37.56
CA ALA A 207 2.03 -35.92 38.77
C ALA A 207 3.20 -34.99 39.18
N ASN A 208 2.96 -34.23 40.26
CA ASN A 208 3.81 -33.58 41.28
C ASN A 208 5.30 -33.19 41.04
N PRO A 209 5.70 -31.99 41.53
CA PRO A 209 7.09 -31.58 41.72
C PRO A 209 7.57 -31.69 43.19
N HIS A 210 8.89 -31.59 43.37
CA HIS A 210 9.63 -31.27 44.60
C HIS A 210 9.92 -32.36 45.65
N SER A 211 11.21 -32.65 45.84
CA SER A 211 11.92 -32.54 47.14
C SER A 211 13.44 -32.43 46.94
N THR A 212 14.04 -31.44 47.58
CA THR A 212 15.44 -30.94 47.56
C THR A 212 16.33 -31.75 48.56
N PRO A 213 17.69 -31.69 48.52
CA PRO A 213 18.60 -32.68 49.12
C PRO A 213 19.16 -32.27 50.49
N ALA A 214 19.70 -33.22 51.28
CA ALA A 214 20.91 -33.08 52.13
C ALA A 214 21.19 -34.29 53.05
N SER A 215 22.45 -34.71 53.06
CA SER A 215 23.28 -35.18 54.20
C SER A 215 22.89 -36.43 55.02
N GLY A 216 23.81 -37.40 55.08
CA GLY A 216 23.91 -38.36 56.19
C GLY A 216 24.49 -39.73 55.86
N THR A 217 25.81 -39.87 56.05
CA THR A 217 26.58 -41.01 56.63
C THR A 217 26.12 -42.49 56.39
N PRO A 218 27.01 -43.40 55.92
CA PRO A 218 26.80 -44.87 55.87
C PRO A 218 27.08 -45.51 57.26
N PRO A 219 27.01 -46.84 57.55
CA PRO A 219 27.01 -48.01 56.65
C PRO A 219 26.06 -49.16 57.07
N ALA A 220 25.99 -50.23 56.26
CA ALA A 220 26.07 -51.64 56.68
C ALA A 220 25.57 -52.59 55.58
N SER A 221 26.49 -53.42 55.10
CA SER A 221 26.28 -54.75 54.49
C SER A 221 25.59 -55.72 55.48
N PRO A 222 25.29 -57.00 55.15
CA PRO A 222 25.12 -57.67 53.84
C PRO A 222 23.91 -58.66 53.80
N ALA A 223 23.84 -59.42 52.69
CA ALA A 223 23.40 -60.83 52.59
C ALA A 223 21.88 -61.12 52.47
N THR A 224 21.36 -61.59 51.31
CA THR A 224 21.34 -63.00 50.79
C THR A 224 20.16 -63.80 51.39
N PRO A 225 19.51 -64.76 50.69
CA PRO A 225 18.96 -64.85 49.33
C PRO A 225 17.54 -65.52 49.38
N ALA A 226 17.19 -66.31 48.36
CA ALA A 226 16.09 -67.31 48.31
C ALA A 226 14.70 -66.73 48.08
N ALA A 227 13.78 -67.32 47.33
CA ALA A 227 13.68 -68.52 46.49
C ALA A 227 12.50 -68.21 45.52
N GLY A 228 12.39 -68.71 44.30
CA GLY A 228 12.51 -70.10 43.94
C GLY A 228 11.14 -70.78 44.04
N GLU A 229 10.45 -70.81 42.89
CA GLU A 229 9.56 -71.88 42.41
C GLU A 229 8.18 -72.18 43.04
N GLY A 230 7.32 -72.69 42.16
CA GLY A 230 5.99 -73.25 42.43
C GLY A 230 5.04 -72.89 41.30
N LYS A 231 5.27 -73.40 40.08
CA LYS A 231 4.66 -74.63 39.54
C LYS A 231 3.18 -74.47 39.19
#